data_AF-A0A445D976-F1
#
_entry.id   AF-A0A445D976-F1
#
_cell.length_a   1.000
_cell.length_b   1.000
_cell.length_c   1.000
_cell.angle_alpha   90.00
_cell.angle_beta   90.00
_cell.angle_gamma   90.00
#
_symmetry.space_group_name_H-M   'P 1'
#
loop_
_entity.id
_entity.type
_entity.pdbx_description
1 polymer ?
#
loop_
_entity_poly.entity_id
_entity_poly.type
_entity_poly.pdbx_seq_one_letter_code
_entity_poly.pdbx_strand_id
1 'polypeptide(L)'
;MEERRGKNHFRFQERWYENKDVINLIKRSWKVDIQGSPMYKLIEKLKHCRCKTVEWKKTSSSKSQTNIQHLKDQIIQESNKGFEVNESSIRIWEAELEEALERKIESAVA
;
A
#
# COMPACT_ATOMS: atom_id res chain seq x y z
N MET A 1 -25.79 -19.37 1.79
CA MET A 1 -24.63 -19.99 1.11
C MET A 1 -23.39 -19.29 1.65
N GLU A 2 -22.67 -19.95 2.56
CA GLU A 2 -21.45 -19.39 3.17
C GLU A 2 -20.34 -19.42 2.11
N GLU A 3 -20.04 -18.27 1.51
CA GLU A 3 -18.89 -18.13 0.63
C GLU A 3 -17.63 -18.45 1.44
N ARG A 4 -17.00 -19.59 1.14
CA ARG A 4 -15.68 -19.93 1.65
C ARG A 4 -14.71 -18.85 1.18
N ARG A 5 -14.53 -17.80 1.99
CA ARG A 5 -13.42 -16.84 1.86
C ARG A 5 -12.12 -17.64 1.98
N GLY A 6 -11.62 -18.12 0.83
CA GLY A 6 -10.36 -18.85 0.76
C GLY A 6 -9.28 -18.01 1.43
N LYS A 7 -8.48 -18.63 2.31
CA LYS A 7 -7.34 -17.96 2.95
C LYS A 7 -6.51 -17.34 1.82
N ASN A 8 -6.48 -16.01 1.77
CA ASN A 8 -5.81 -15.30 0.69
C ASN A 8 -4.31 -15.52 0.87
N HIS A 9 -3.73 -16.45 0.10
CA HIS A 9 -2.33 -16.81 0.23
C HIS A 9 -1.48 -15.62 -0.21
N PHE A 10 -0.42 -15.34 0.54
CA PHE A 10 0.53 -14.31 0.14
C PHE A 10 1.13 -14.66 -1.22
N ARG A 11 0.93 -13.78 -2.21
CA ARG A 11 1.54 -13.84 -3.53
C ARG A 11 2.36 -12.58 -3.73
N PHE A 12 3.64 -12.76 -4.07
CA PHE A 12 4.48 -11.64 -4.48
C PHE A 12 4.02 -11.16 -5.86
N GLN A 13 3.87 -9.85 -6.03
CA GLN A 13 3.42 -9.24 -7.28
C GLN A 13 4.63 -8.70 -8.05
N GLU A 14 4.64 -8.85 -9.37
CA GLU A 14 5.78 -8.47 -10.23
C GLU A 14 6.19 -7.01 -10.06
N ARG A 15 5.22 -6.08 -10.06
CA ARG A 15 5.47 -4.65 -9.82
C ARG A 15 6.18 -4.31 -8.51
N TRP A 16 6.13 -5.18 -7.50
CA TRP A 16 6.88 -4.94 -6.26
C TRP A 16 8.39 -5.03 -6.49
N TYR A 17 8.81 -5.66 -7.59
CA TYR A 17 10.19 -5.65 -8.05
C TYR A 17 10.63 -4.26 -8.51
N GLU A 18 9.73 -3.44 -9.05
CA GLU A 18 10.06 -2.07 -9.47
C GLU A 18 10.04 -1.09 -8.30
N ASN A 19 9.33 -1.43 -7.23
CA ASN A 19 9.24 -0.61 -6.04
C ASN A 19 10.51 -0.72 -5.17
N LYS A 20 11.34 0.34 -5.20
CA LYS A 20 12.59 0.43 -4.43
C LYS A 20 12.38 0.23 -2.92
N ASP A 21 11.24 0.66 -2.37
CA ASP A 21 10.96 0.48 -0.93
C ASP A 21 10.79 -0.99 -0.58
N VAL A 22 10.12 -1.76 -1.44
CA VAL A 22 9.94 -3.21 -1.25
C VAL A 22 11.27 -3.94 -1.37
N ILE A 23 12.08 -3.62 -2.39
CA ILE A 23 13.42 -4.21 -2.54
C ILE A 23 14.27 -3.91 -1.31
N ASN A 24 14.30 -2.65 -0.87
CA ASN A 24 15.08 -2.24 0.28
C ASN A 24 14.58 -2.86 1.58
N LEU A 25 13.26 -3.05 1.72
CA LEU A 25 12.66 -3.78 2.83
C LEU A 25 13.14 -5.23 2.84
N ILE A 26 13.04 -5.95 1.73
CA ILE A 26 13.47 -7.36 1.62
C ILE A 26 14.97 -7.49 1.91
N LYS A 27 15.82 -6.62 1.34
CA LYS A 27 17.26 -6.62 1.60
C LYS A 27 17.58 -6.42 3.09
N ARG A 28 16.87 -5.52 3.77
CA ARG A 28 17.03 -5.29 5.22
C ARG A 28 16.55 -6.49 6.02
N SER A 29 15.39 -7.03 5.69
CA SER A 29 14.80 -8.23 6.32
C SER A 29 15.67 -9.47 6.16
N TRP A 30 16.38 -9.62 5.04
CA TRP A 30 17.26 -10.76 4.78
C TRP A 30 18.54 -10.74 5.63
N LYS A 31 19.02 -9.54 5.97
CA LYS A 31 20.24 -9.32 6.75
C LYS A 31 20.08 -9.61 8.25
N VAL A 32 18.88 -9.96 8.70
CA VAL A 32 18.64 -10.36 10.10
C VAL A 32 19.52 -11.57 10.44
N ASP A 33 20.18 -11.49 11.60
CA ASP A 33 20.94 -12.61 12.14
C ASP A 33 19.99 -13.59 12.82
N ILE A 34 20.13 -14.87 12.45
CA ILE A 34 19.29 -15.95 12.96
C ILE A 34 20.22 -17.09 13.35
N GLN A 35 20.03 -17.59 14.56
CA GLN A 35 20.79 -18.71 15.12
C GLN A 35 20.12 -20.05 14.77
N GLY A 36 20.92 -21.12 14.67
CA GLY A 36 20.44 -22.46 14.33
C GLY A 36 21.12 -23.08 13.12
N SER A 37 20.59 -24.20 12.63
CA SER A 37 21.14 -24.91 11.48
C SER A 37 20.97 -24.10 10.18
N PRO A 38 21.81 -24.30 9.15
CA PRO A 38 21.70 -23.57 7.90
C PRO A 38 20.30 -23.59 7.27
N MET A 39 19.63 -24.74 7.30
CA MET A 39 18.27 -24.90 6.78
C MET A 39 17.26 -24.10 7.61
N TYR A 40 17.39 -24.12 8.94
CA TYR A 40 16.54 -23.34 9.83
C TYR A 40 16.72 -21.83 9.58
N LYS A 41 17.97 -21.36 9.47
CA LYS A 41 18.28 -19.96 9.16
C LYS A 41 17.64 -19.52 7.85
N LEU A 42 17.73 -20.34 6.80
CA LEU A 42 17.11 -20.04 5.51
C LEU A 42 15.59 -19.90 5.62
N ILE A 43 14.92 -20.87 6.24
CA ILE A 43 13.46 -20.88 6.40
C ILE A 43 13.00 -19.65 7.19
N GLU A 44 13.66 -19.34 8.30
CA GLU A 44 13.29 -18.20 9.14
C GLU A 44 13.53 -16.86 8.44
N LYS A 45 14.62 -16.71 7.68
CA LYS A 45 14.85 -15.50 6.86
C LYS A 45 13.77 -15.32 5.81
N LEU A 46 13.35 -16.39 5.13
CA LEU A 46 12.26 -16.35 4.15
C LEU A 46 10.93 -15.97 4.80
N LYS A 47 10.60 -16.57 5.95
CA LYS A 47 9.40 -16.20 6.73
C LYS A 47 9.44 -14.74 7.15
N HIS A 48 10.58 -14.26 7.64
CA HIS A 48 10.74 -12.88 8.08
C HIS A 48 10.52 -11.90 6.92
N CYS A 49 11.14 -12.14 5.76
CA CYS A 49 10.93 -11.34 4.55
C CYS A 49 9.46 -11.35 4.12
N ARG A 50 8.80 -12.52 4.16
CA ARG A 50 7.36 -12.64 3.86
C ARG A 50 6.54 -11.76 4.80
N CYS A 51 6.70 -11.91 6.11
CA CYS A 51 5.95 -11.15 7.10
C CYS A 51 6.12 -9.65 6.90
N LYS A 52 7.35 -9.16 6.71
CA LYS A 52 7.62 -7.74 6.46
C LYS A 52 6.99 -7.23 5.17
N THR A 53 7.00 -8.03 4.10
CA THR A 53 6.35 -7.66 2.84
C THR A 53 4.82 -7.60 3.01
N VAL A 54 4.22 -8.50 3.80
CA VAL A 54 2.78 -8.43 4.13
C VAL A 54 2.44 -7.19 4.95
N GLU A 55 3.25 -6.87 5.97
CA GLU A 55 3.08 -5.66 6.79
C GLU A 55 3.15 -4.40 5.92
N TRP A 56 4.13 -4.32 5.02
CA TRP A 56 4.27 -3.21 4.08
C TRP A 56 3.07 -3.09 3.14
N LYS A 57 2.55 -4.21 2.60
CA LYS A 57 1.35 -4.19 1.75
C LYS A 57 0.16 -3.57 2.50
N LYS A 58 -0.07 -4.01 3.74
CA LYS A 58 -1.17 -3.52 4.57
C LYS A 58 -1.03 -2.03 4.88
N THR A 59 0.15 -1.60 5.30
CA THR A 59 0.39 -0.18 5.61
C THR A 59 0.34 0.71 4.38
N SER A 60 0.84 0.26 3.23
CA SER A 60 0.77 1.02 1.97
C SER A 60 -0.67 1.18 1.51
N SER A 61 -1.46 0.09 1.54
CA SER A 61 -2.89 0.14 1.20
C SER A 61 -3.68 1.07 2.14
N SER A 62 -3.34 1.06 3.44
CA SER A 62 -3.97 1.96 4.42
C SER A 62 -3.62 3.42 4.14
N LYS A 63 -2.34 3.73 3.89
CA LYS A 63 -1.88 5.10 3.58
C LYS A 63 -2.55 5.66 2.33
N SER A 64 -2.62 4.86 1.25
CA SER A 64 -3.32 5.28 0.03
C SER A 64 -4.80 5.54 0.28
N GLN A 65 -5.47 4.73 1.12
CA GLN A 65 -6.86 4.96 1.48
C GLN A 65 -7.06 6.20 2.33
N THR A 66 -6.19 6.46 3.30
CA THR A 66 -6.23 7.69 4.12
C THR A 66 -6.01 8.94 3.27
N ASN A 67 -5.07 8.89 2.31
CA ASN A 67 -4.82 10.02 1.40
C ASN A 67 -6.04 10.33 0.52
N ILE A 68 -6.67 9.30 -0.05
CA ILE A 68 -7.91 9.44 -0.84
C ILE A 68 -9.02 10.05 0.00
N GLN A 69 -9.18 9.61 1.26
CA GLN A 69 -10.21 10.16 2.14
C GLN A 69 -9.92 11.62 2.49
N HIS A 70 -8.67 11.95 2.81
CA HIS A 70 -8.26 13.32 3.10
C HIS A 70 -8.54 14.27 1.92
N LEU A 71 -8.18 13.88 0.69
CA LEU A 71 -8.44 14.68 -0.50
C LEU A 71 -9.95 14.89 -0.73
N LYS A 72 -10.77 13.85 -0.53
CA LYS A 72 -12.23 13.98 -0.59
C LYS A 72 -12.77 14.94 0.48
N ASP A 73 -12.27 14.84 1.71
CA ASP A 73 -12.70 15.69 2.81
C ASP A 73 -12.31 17.15 2.57
N GLN A 74 -11.13 17.41 1.98
CA GLN A 74 -10.70 18.76 1.59
C GLN A 74 -11.59 19.37 0.50
N ILE A 75 -11.94 18.58 -0.54
CA ILE A 75 -12.86 19.02 -1.60
C ILE A 75 -14.23 19.37 -1.02
N ILE A 76 -14.78 18.52 -0.14
CA ILE A 76 -16.08 18.77 0.51
C ILE A 76 -16.03 20.00 1.41
N GLN A 77 -14.94 20.19 2.17
CA GLN A 77 -14.77 21.36 3.02
C GLN A 77 -14.70 22.66 2.23
N GLU A 78 -13.91 22.72 1.15
CA GLU A 78 -13.83 23.93 0.32
C GLU A 78 -15.12 24.17 -0.45
N SER A 79 -15.79 23.12 -0.95
CA SER A 79 -17.08 23.25 -1.63
C SER A 79 -18.19 23.80 -0.71
N ASN A 80 -18.10 23.55 0.59
CA ASN A 80 -19.07 24.05 1.57
C ASN A 80 -18.80 25.49 2.03
N LYS A 81 -17.69 26.13 1.62
CA LYS A 81 -17.37 27.52 2.00
C LYS A 81 -18.20 28.60 1.28
N GLY A 82 -19.18 28.23 0.45
CA GLY A 82 -20.13 29.18 -0.12
C GLY A 82 -19.48 30.18 -1.09
N PHE A 83 -19.23 31.41 -0.65
CA PHE A 83 -18.82 32.53 -1.52
C PHE A 83 -17.29 32.69 -1.70
N GLU A 84 -16.47 31.96 -0.94
CA GLU A 84 -14.99 31.98 -1.05
C GLU A 84 -14.44 30.63 -1.52
N VAL A 85 -15.15 29.96 -2.42
CA VAL A 85 -14.69 28.69 -3.00
C VAL A 85 -13.45 28.97 -3.84
N ASN A 86 -12.30 28.43 -3.43
CA ASN A 86 -11.10 28.43 -4.24
C ASN A 86 -11.20 27.33 -5.30
N GLU A 87 -11.92 27.64 -6.38
CA GLU A 87 -12.22 26.71 -7.47
C GLU A 87 -10.94 26.13 -8.11
N SER A 88 -9.85 26.91 -8.13
CA SER A 88 -8.52 26.46 -8.54
C SER A 88 -7.96 25.36 -7.63
N SER A 89 -8.09 25.47 -6.32
CA SER A 89 -7.63 24.45 -5.38
C SER A 89 -8.48 23.18 -5.45
N ILE A 90 -9.79 23.30 -5.65
CA ILE A 90 -10.68 22.15 -5.85
C ILE A 90 -10.26 21.35 -7.09
N ARG A 91 -10.05 22.01 -8.23
CA ARG A 91 -9.61 21.35 -9.48
C ARG A 91 -8.27 20.64 -9.32
N ILE A 92 -7.34 21.23 -8.57
CA ILE A 92 -6.03 20.61 -8.28
C ILE A 92 -6.22 19.34 -7.45
N TRP A 93 -7.02 19.38 -6.38
CA TRP A 93 -7.24 18.21 -5.53
C TRP A 93 -8.10 17.14 -6.21
N GLU A 94 -9.01 17.51 -7.11
CA GLU A 94 -9.75 16.56 -7.94
C GLU A 94 -8.80 15.80 -8.88
N ALA A 95 -7.86 16.49 -9.52
CA ALA A 95 -6.84 15.85 -10.34
C ALA A 95 -5.90 14.95 -9.51
N GLU A 96 -5.48 15.40 -8.32
CA GLU A 96 -4.67 14.58 -7.41
C GLU A 96 -5.44 13.36 -6.88
N LEU A 97 -6.75 13.50 -6.66
CA LEU A 97 -7.63 12.41 -6.25
C LEU A 97 -7.78 11.38 -7.37
N GLU A 98 -7.95 11.81 -8.62
CA GLU A 98 -8.04 10.95 -9.79
C GLU A 98 -6.75 10.16 -9.97
N GLU A 99 -5.58 10.81 -9.92
CA GLU A 99 -4.28 10.14 -9.98
C GLU A 99 -4.08 9.15 -8.81
N ALA A 100 -4.52 9.50 -7.60
CA ALA A 100 -4.44 8.61 -6.45
C ALA A 100 -5.39 7.39 -6.57
N LEU A 101 -6.53 7.56 -7.22
CA LEU A 101 -7.47 6.47 -7.52
C LEU A 101 -6.95 5.57 -8.63
N GLU A 102 -6.36 6.11 -9.70
CA GLU A 102 -5.71 5.34 -10.76
C GLU A 102 -4.59 4.47 -10.19
N ARG A 103 -3.67 5.06 -9.41
CA ARG A 103 -2.63 4.32 -8.69
C ARG A 103 -3.19 3.21 -7.81
N LYS A 104 -4.38 3.41 -7.21
CA LYS A 104 -5.05 2.41 -6.37
C LYS A 104 -5.73 1.31 -7.20
N ILE A 105 -6.34 1.64 -8.34
CA ILE A 105 -6.95 0.68 -9.27
C ILE A 105 -5.86 -0.19 -9.87
N GLU A 106 -4.78 0.41 -10.34
CA GLU A 106 -3.56 -0.30 -10.74
C GLU A 106 -3.10 -1.20 -9.60
N SER A 107 -3.11 -0.71 -8.35
CA SER A 107 -2.80 -1.50 -7.15
C SER A 107 -3.77 -2.67 -6.85
N ALA A 108 -5.00 -2.67 -7.36
CA ALA A 108 -6.06 -3.60 -6.95
C ALA A 108 -6.46 -4.64 -8.02
N VAL A 109 -6.29 -4.33 -9.31
CA VAL A 109 -6.73 -5.19 -10.43
C VAL A 109 -5.71 -6.31 -10.77
N ALA A 110 -4.52 -6.29 -10.17
CA ALA A 110 -3.46 -7.30 -10.31
C ALA A 110 -3.02 -7.85 -8.93
#